data_AF-A0A2A2RR42-F1
#
_entry.id   AF-A0A2A2RR42-F1
#
_cell.length_a   1.000
_cell.length_b   1.000
_cell.length_c   1.000
_cell.angle_alpha   90.00
_cell.angle_beta   90.00
_cell.angle_gamma   90.00
#
_symmetry.space_group_name_H-M   'P 1'
#
loop_
_entity.id
_entity.type
_entity.pdbx_description
1 polymer ?
#
loop_
_entity_poly.entity_id
_entity_poly.type
_entity_poly.pdbx_seq_one_letter_code
_entity_poly.pdbx_strand_id
1 'polypeptide(L)'
;MRFALSMSVLLASAAAVCAGSRTLGSAESNGQANVVEVVVGRSADLLVLASGYDAGLRPGTVCTVYRAGQAFGSIVVADASEHRAVALILSLDGGARINPGDTVILRANPRI
;
A
#
# COMPACT_ATOMS: atom_id res chain seq x y z
N MET A 1 36.12 -51.56 -30.63
CA MET A 1 36.27 -51.53 -29.16
C MET A 1 36.87 -50.18 -28.75
N ARG A 2 36.13 -49.39 -27.97
CA ARG A 2 36.57 -48.23 -27.12
C ARG A 2 37.14 -47.04 -27.91
N PHE A 3 36.67 -45.79 -27.80
CA PHE A 3 36.35 -45.02 -26.59
C PHE A 3 35.19 -44.04 -26.86
N ALA A 4 34.22 -44.08 -25.95
CA ALA A 4 33.25 -43.03 -25.72
C ALA A 4 33.91 -41.84 -24.97
N LEU A 5 33.16 -40.74 -24.84
CA LEU A 5 33.52 -39.41 -24.29
C LEU A 5 34.09 -38.50 -25.40
N SER A 6 33.60 -37.29 -25.68
CA SER A 6 32.91 -36.34 -24.82
C SER A 6 32.42 -35.21 -25.73
N MET A 7 31.10 -34.93 -25.79
CA MET A 7 30.62 -33.56 -26.04
C MET A 7 29.14 -33.38 -25.67
N SER A 8 28.70 -34.10 -24.64
CA SER A 8 27.52 -33.73 -23.89
C SER A 8 27.98 -32.75 -22.82
N VAL A 9 27.70 -31.46 -22.99
CA VAL A 9 27.50 -30.41 -21.95
C VAL A 9 27.71 -29.06 -22.65
N LEU A 10 26.63 -28.55 -23.23
CA LEU A 10 26.43 -27.12 -23.51
C LEU A 10 24.93 -26.82 -23.37
N LEU A 11 24.34 -27.36 -22.31
CA LEU A 11 23.04 -26.96 -21.77
C LEU A 11 23.26 -26.71 -20.28
N ALA A 12 23.46 -25.45 -19.88
CA ALA A 12 23.07 -24.93 -18.56
C ALA A 12 23.72 -23.56 -18.32
N SER A 13 23.19 -22.52 -18.95
CA SER A 13 23.35 -21.17 -18.43
C SER A 13 22.19 -20.28 -18.88
N ALA A 14 20.96 -20.78 -18.72
CA ALA A 14 19.83 -19.92 -18.43
C ALA A 14 19.88 -19.67 -16.92
N ALA A 15 20.77 -18.77 -16.49
CA ALA A 15 20.70 -18.24 -15.15
C ALA A 15 19.32 -17.61 -15.02
N ALA A 16 18.47 -18.27 -14.23
CA ALA A 16 17.15 -17.80 -13.89
C ALA A 16 17.31 -16.41 -13.28
N VAL A 17 17.12 -15.38 -14.11
CA VAL A 17 16.69 -14.09 -13.61
C VAL A 17 15.27 -14.35 -13.13
N CYS A 18 15.15 -14.79 -11.88
CA CYS A 18 13.93 -14.64 -11.11
C CYS A 18 13.74 -13.13 -10.98
N ALA A 19 13.21 -12.52 -12.04
CA ALA A 19 12.45 -11.29 -11.91
C ALA A 19 11.39 -11.66 -10.89
N GLY A 20 11.59 -11.25 -9.64
CA GLY A 20 10.54 -11.30 -8.64
C GLY A 20 9.40 -10.52 -9.24
N SER A 21 8.46 -11.24 -9.85
CA SER A 21 7.16 -10.72 -10.20
C SER A 21 6.58 -10.37 -8.84
N ARG A 22 6.85 -9.15 -8.38
CA ARG A 22 6.07 -8.53 -7.34
C ARG A 22 4.69 -8.51 -7.96
N THR A 23 3.87 -9.48 -7.57
CA THR A 23 2.44 -9.46 -7.82
C THR A 23 2.02 -8.06 -7.47
N LEU A 24 1.72 -7.26 -8.49
CA LEU A 24 1.20 -5.93 -8.30
C LEU A 24 -0.16 -6.16 -7.63
N GLY A 25 -0.19 -6.18 -6.30
CA GLY A 25 -1.39 -6.48 -5.48
C GLY A 25 -2.56 -5.53 -5.74
N SER A 26 -2.42 -4.62 -6.70
CA SER A 26 -3.42 -3.65 -7.13
C SER A 26 -4.71 -4.29 -7.66
N ALA A 27 -4.69 -5.52 -8.20
CA ALA A 27 -5.89 -6.18 -8.73
C ALA A 27 -6.75 -6.84 -7.63
N GLU A 28 -6.16 -7.26 -6.51
CA GLU A 28 -6.89 -7.88 -5.39
C GLU A 28 -6.98 -6.97 -4.15
N SER A 29 -6.34 -5.80 -4.20
CA SER A 29 -6.42 -4.78 -3.17
C SER A 29 -7.88 -4.36 -2.94
N ASN A 30 -8.38 -4.56 -1.72
CA ASN A 30 -9.70 -4.05 -1.32
C ASN A 30 -9.77 -2.51 -1.23
N GLY A 31 -8.63 -1.83 -1.41
CA GLY A 31 -8.49 -0.39 -1.43
C GLY A 31 -8.76 0.28 -0.07
N GLN A 32 -8.52 -0.44 1.02
CA GLN A 32 -8.90 -0.02 2.37
C GLN A 32 -7.79 -0.31 3.39
N ALA A 33 -7.70 0.53 4.41
CA ALA A 33 -6.85 0.30 5.57
C ALA A 33 -7.52 0.84 6.84
N ASN A 34 -7.16 0.27 7.99
CA ASN A 34 -7.56 0.83 9.28
C ASN A 34 -6.48 1.74 9.82
N VAL A 35 -6.87 2.83 10.48
CA VAL A 35 -5.97 3.64 11.31
C VAL A 35 -5.60 2.81 12.54
N VAL A 36 -4.30 2.64 12.78
CA VAL A 36 -3.79 1.91 13.96
C VAL A 36 -3.21 2.86 15.00
N GLU A 37 -2.77 4.05 14.58
CA GLU A 37 -2.20 5.05 15.47
C GLU A 37 -2.42 6.45 14.91
N VAL A 38 -2.57 7.41 15.83
CA VAL A 38 -2.54 8.84 15.54
C VAL A 38 -1.38 9.44 16.32
N VAL A 39 -0.34 9.87 15.59
CA VAL A 39 0.83 10.53 16.17
C VAL A 39 0.57 12.03 16.16
N VAL A 40 0.31 12.58 17.34
CA VAL A 40 0.01 14.01 17.51
C VAL A 40 1.28 14.82 17.29
N GLY A 41 1.22 15.78 16.39
CA GLY A 41 2.33 16.66 16.06
C GLY A 41 2.00 18.13 16.32
N ARG A 42 3.04 18.96 16.47
CA ARG A 42 2.85 20.40 16.71
C ARG A 42 2.25 21.12 15.49
N SER A 43 2.67 20.72 14.28
CA SER A 43 2.28 21.38 13.03
C SER A 43 1.26 20.57 12.22
N ALA A 44 1.29 19.25 12.35
CA ALA A 44 0.36 18.33 11.70
C ALA A 44 0.34 17.01 12.45
N ASP A 45 -0.83 16.39 12.53
CA ASP A 45 -0.98 15.02 13.03
C ASP A 45 -0.71 14.02 11.90
N LEU A 46 -0.04 12.93 12.25
CA LEU A 46 0.23 11.80 11.35
C LEU A 46 -0.66 10.63 11.72
N LEU A 47 -1.11 9.91 10.70
CA LEU A 47 -1.85 8.67 10.87
C LEU A 47 -0.96 7.51 10.45
N VAL A 48 -0.95 6.44 11.23
CA VAL A 48 -0.36 5.16 10.83
C VAL A 48 -1.49 4.22 10.41
N LEU A 49 -1.33 3.60 9.25
CA LEU A 49 -2.32 2.71 8.65
C LEU A 49 -1.85 1.25 8.69
N ALA A 50 -2.79 0.33 8.90
CA ALA A 50 -2.53 -1.11 9.03
C ALA A 50 -2.15 -1.83 7.73
N SER A 51 -2.16 -1.12 6.60
CA SER A 51 -1.88 -1.66 5.27
C SER A 51 -0.98 -0.68 4.50
N GLY A 52 -0.40 -1.13 3.39
CA GLY A 52 0.48 -0.34 2.56
C GLY A 52 0.26 -0.63 1.08
N TYR A 53 1.34 -1.00 0.38
CA TYR A 53 1.30 -1.27 -1.04
C TYR A 53 0.37 -2.42 -1.42
N ASP A 54 0.21 -3.39 -0.53
CA ASP A 54 -0.70 -4.54 -0.63
C ASP A 54 -2.19 -4.15 -0.73
N ALA A 55 -2.59 -3.05 -0.09
CA ALA A 55 -3.93 -2.48 -0.15
C ALA A 55 -4.05 -1.31 -1.13
N GLY A 56 -3.10 -1.17 -2.06
CA GLY A 56 -3.14 -0.14 -3.10
C GLY A 56 -2.76 1.27 -2.63
N LEU A 57 -2.38 1.47 -1.36
CA LEU A 57 -1.93 2.77 -0.86
C LEU A 57 -0.60 3.14 -1.51
N ARG A 58 -0.50 4.34 -2.09
CA ARG A 58 0.74 4.88 -2.68
C ARG A 58 0.94 6.31 -2.17
N PRO A 59 2.18 6.79 -2.03
CA PRO A 59 2.41 8.21 -1.74
C PRO A 59 1.64 9.12 -2.71
N GLY A 60 0.96 10.12 -2.17
CA GLY A 60 0.09 11.03 -2.92
C GLY A 60 -1.35 10.53 -3.13
N THR A 61 -1.67 9.26 -2.80
CA THR A 61 -3.05 8.77 -2.84
C THR A 61 -3.89 9.50 -1.79
N VAL A 62 -5.01 10.06 -2.24
CA VAL A 62 -6.01 10.66 -1.35
C VAL A 62 -7.05 9.61 -0.98
N CYS A 63 -7.31 9.47 0.32
CA CYS A 63 -8.31 8.56 0.86
C CYS A 63 -9.40 9.33 1.60
N THR A 64 -10.61 8.79 1.61
CA THR A 64 -11.71 9.27 2.45
C THR A 64 -11.70 8.50 3.77
N VAL A 65 -11.91 9.18 4.88
CA VAL A 65 -11.96 8.59 6.23
C VAL A 65 -13.40 8.31 6.62
N TYR A 66 -13.64 7.13 7.17
CA TYR A 66 -14.95 6.64 7.57
C TYR A 66 -14.96 6.16 9.02
N ARG A 67 -16.08 6.39 9.70
CA ARG A 67 -16.42 5.77 10.98
C ARG A 67 -17.85 5.26 10.92
N ALA A 68 -18.06 3.99 11.28
CA ALA A 68 -19.38 3.35 11.21
C ALA A 68 -20.10 3.56 9.86
N GLY A 69 -19.35 3.50 8.75
CA GLY A 69 -19.87 3.69 7.39
C GLY A 69 -20.14 5.13 6.97
N GLN A 70 -19.93 6.12 7.85
CA GLN A 70 -20.09 7.54 7.51
C GLN A 70 -18.74 8.18 7.18
N ALA A 71 -18.65 8.84 6.03
CA ALA A 71 -17.48 9.63 5.66
C ALA A 71 -17.45 10.93 6.48
N PHE A 72 -16.28 11.34 6.98
CA PHE A 72 -16.14 12.57 7.76
C PHE A 72 -14.83 13.35 7.54
N GLY A 73 -14.04 12.95 6.54
CA GLY A 73 -12.77 13.60 6.28
C GLY A 73 -11.97 12.98 5.15
N SER A 74 -10.79 13.54 4.91
CA SER A 74 -9.85 13.05 3.91
C SER A 74 -8.41 13.13 4.39
N ILE A 75 -7.59 12.22 3.89
CA ILE A 75 -6.16 12.11 4.18
C ILE A 75 -5.39 11.95 2.88
N VAL A 76 -4.09 12.23 2.91
CA VAL A 76 -3.16 11.89 1.85
C VAL A 76 -2.07 10.98 2.40
N VAL A 77 -1.78 9.90 1.69
CA VAL A 77 -0.65 9.02 2.02
C VAL A 77 0.64 9.79 1.77
N ALA A 78 1.42 10.00 2.82
CA ALA A 78 2.71 10.67 2.77
C ALA A 78 3.84 9.71 2.42
N ASP A 79 3.79 8.49 2.99
CA ASP A 79 4.75 7.42 2.71
C ASP A 79 4.09 6.04 2.88
N ALA A 80 4.63 5.02 2.22
CA ALA A 80 4.15 3.64 2.32
C ALA A 80 5.25 2.59 2.15
N SER A 81 5.07 1.49 2.85
CA SER A 81 5.78 0.22 2.72
C SER A 81 4.82 -0.86 2.23
N GLU A 82 5.23 -2.12 2.21
CA GLU A 82 4.34 -3.22 1.78
C GLU A 82 3.08 -3.34 2.64
N HIS A 83 3.22 -3.25 3.97
CA HIS A 83 2.13 -3.54 4.94
C HIS A 83 1.78 -2.38 5.88
N ARG A 84 2.39 -1.21 5.68
CA ARG A 84 2.14 -0.02 6.49
C ARG A 84 2.21 1.23 5.64
N ALA A 85 1.44 2.24 6.00
CA ALA A 85 1.53 3.56 5.42
C ALA A 85 1.40 4.64 6.49
N VAL A 86 1.96 5.80 6.20
CA VAL A 86 1.82 7.01 6.99
C VAL A 86 1.05 8.03 6.16
N ALA A 87 0.10 8.71 6.77
CA ALA A 87 -0.74 9.69 6.11
C ALA A 87 -0.85 11.00 6.89
N LEU A 88 -1.12 12.07 6.16
CA LEU A 88 -1.41 13.40 6.67
C LEU A 88 -2.91 13.68 6.53
N ILE A 89 -3.48 14.38 7.51
CA ILE A 89 -4.87 14.82 7.49
C ILE A 89 -5.00 16.02 6.53
N LEU A 90 -5.89 15.92 5.54
CA LEU A 90 -6.19 17.01 4.61
C LEU A 90 -7.41 17.82 5.06
N SER A 91 -8.47 17.13 5.49
CA SER A 91 -9.70 17.78 5.93
C SER A 91 -10.48 16.89 6.90
N LEU A 92 -11.23 17.54 7.79
CA LEU A 92 -12.18 16.91 8.69
C LEU A 92 -13.45 17.74 8.74
N ASP A 93 -14.59 17.07 8.85
CA ASP A 93 -15.85 17.71 9.16
C ASP A 93 -15.79 18.34 10.56
N GLY A 94 -16.59 19.39 10.80
CA GLY A 94 -16.45 20.29 11.93
C GLY A 94 -16.22 19.61 13.29
N GLY A 95 -15.02 19.75 13.85
CA GLY A 95 -14.64 19.23 15.16
C GLY A 95 -14.40 17.72 15.24
N ALA A 96 -14.51 17.00 14.13
CA ALA A 96 -14.26 15.56 14.09
C ALA A 96 -12.80 15.25 14.40
N ARG A 97 -12.56 14.02 14.86
CA ARG A 97 -11.23 13.48 15.16
C ARG A 97 -11.11 12.06 14.63
N ILE A 98 -9.98 11.78 13.99
CA ILE A 98 -9.62 10.44 13.57
C ILE A 98 -9.08 9.69 14.80
N ASN A 99 -9.50 8.45 14.97
CA ASN A 99 -9.08 7.56 16.05
C ASN A 99 -8.62 6.21 15.47
N PRO A 100 -7.81 5.44 16.21
CA PRO A 100 -7.57 4.04 15.86
C PRO A 100 -8.89 3.27 15.67
N GLY A 101 -8.94 2.45 14.63
CA GLY A 101 -10.14 1.71 14.21
C GLY A 101 -10.99 2.41 13.15
N ASP A 102 -10.75 3.70 12.85
CA ASP A 102 -11.34 4.33 11.67
C ASP A 102 -10.81 3.69 10.40
N THR A 103 -11.66 3.66 9.36
CA THR A 103 -11.32 3.07 8.08
C THR A 103 -11.01 4.16 7.08
N VAL A 104 -9.93 4.00 6.33
CA VAL A 104 -9.60 4.85 5.19
C VAL A 104 -9.79 4.05 3.91
N ILE A 105 -10.47 4.66 2.95
CA ILE A 105 -10.79 4.04 1.66
C ILE A 105 -10.22 4.90 0.55
N LEU A 106 -9.51 4.30 -0.39
CA LEU A 106 -8.99 5.03 -1.56
C LEU A 106 -10.14 5.75 -2.26
N ARG A 107 -9.95 7.04 -2.51
CA ARG A 107 -10.90 7.81 -3.31
C ARG A 107 -10.66 7.46 -4.78
N ALA A 108 -11.67 6.93 -5.46
CA ALA A 108 -11.62 6.79 -6.90
C ALA A 108 -11.39 8.17 -7.53
N ASN A 109 -10.43 8.28 -8.45
CA ASN A 109 -10.25 9.50 -9.22
C ASN A 109 -11.41 9.59 -10.22
N PRO A 110 -12.32 10.57 -10.13
CA PRO A 110 -13.49 10.63 -11.01
C PRO A 110 -13.16 11.07 -12.45
N ARG A 111 -11.87 11.33 -12.76
CA ARG A 111 -11.42 11.79 -14.08
C ARG A 111 -10.86 10.69 -14.98
N ILE A 112 -10.94 9.43 -14.54
CA ILE A 112 -10.61 8.22 -15.30
C ILE A 112 -11.80 7.27 -15.21
#